data_AF-A0A1H3X4T6-F1
#
_entry.id   AF-A0A1H3X4T6-F1
#
_cell.length_a   1.000
_cell.length_b   1.000
_cell.length_c   1.000
_cell.angle_alpha   90.00
_cell.angle_beta   90.00
_cell.angle_gamma   90.00
#
_symmetry.space_group_name_H-M   'P 1'
#
loop_
_entity.id
_entity.type
_entity.pdbx_description
1 polymer ?
#
loop_
_entity_poly.entity_id
_entity_poly.type
_entity_poly.pdbx_seq_one_letter_code
_entity_poly.pdbx_strand_id
1 'polypeptide(L)'
;MLVTNCNSLFIEKEAIDYMSVKSDRYVSYKGIECEKNAAKLVALLRRHIDDPDKNNAFWDKFKGLLADSENGTGKDYLFLIHSYINNIQELFELYEDEEALKLLHQIEVECC
;
A
#
# COMPACT_ATOMS: atom_id res chain seq x y z
N MET A 1 44.88 -33.75 4.69
CA MET A 1 43.63 -33.86 5.48
C MET A 1 43.01 -32.46 5.49
N LEU A 2 41.81 -32.35 4.92
CA LEU A 2 41.19 -31.09 4.48
C LEU A 2 40.93 -30.13 5.63
N VAL A 3 41.47 -28.91 5.53
CA VAL A 3 41.11 -27.78 6.39
C VAL A 3 39.74 -27.29 5.90
N THR A 4 38.67 -27.69 6.57
CA THR A 4 37.31 -27.26 6.21
C THR A 4 37.06 -25.88 6.81
N ASN A 5 37.04 -24.90 5.93
CA ASN A 5 36.73 -23.49 6.19
C ASN A 5 35.31 -23.35 6.77
N CYS A 6 35.20 -23.15 8.09
CA CYS A 6 33.93 -22.92 8.79
C CYS A 6 33.42 -21.47 8.67
N ASN A 7 33.91 -20.66 7.73
CA ASN A 7 33.53 -19.24 7.62
C ASN A 7 32.45 -18.95 6.57
N SER A 8 31.88 -19.96 5.91
CA SER A 8 30.94 -19.75 4.79
C SER A 8 29.47 -19.63 5.19
N LEU A 9 29.07 -20.09 6.39
CA LEU A 9 27.66 -20.12 6.80
C LEU A 9 27.21 -18.88 7.59
N PHE A 10 28.14 -18.03 8.01
CA PHE A 10 27.84 -16.79 8.75
C PHE A 10 27.59 -15.60 7.82
N ILE A 11 28.27 -15.54 6.67
CA ILE A 11 28.13 -14.44 5.71
C ILE A 11 26.76 -14.45 5.02
N GLU A 12 26.15 -15.62 4.79
CA GLU A 12 24.84 -15.71 4.13
C GLU A 12 23.69 -15.23 5.02
N LYS A 13 23.79 -15.40 6.36
CA LYS A 13 22.76 -14.92 7.29
C LYS A 13 22.79 -13.40 7.49
N GLU A 14 23.97 -12.79 7.47
CA GLU A 14 24.12 -11.33 7.53
C GLU A 14 23.71 -10.66 6.20
N ALA A 15 23.92 -11.31 5.05
CA ALA A 15 23.54 -10.79 3.74
C ALA A 15 22.02 -10.79 3.49
N ILE A 16 21.26 -11.70 4.11
CA ILE A 16 19.80 -11.77 3.97
C ILE A 16 19.11 -10.65 4.75
N ASP A 17 19.71 -10.18 5.86
CA ASP A 17 19.19 -9.05 6.64
C ASP A 17 19.46 -7.70 5.94
N TYR A 18 20.55 -7.60 5.18
CA TYR A 18 20.93 -6.38 4.43
C TYR A 18 20.04 -6.08 3.20
N MET A 19 19.09 -6.97 2.86
CA MET A 19 18.20 -6.81 1.71
C MET A 19 16.83 -6.20 2.07
N SER A 20 16.50 -6.05 3.36
CA SER A 20 15.30 -5.35 3.83
C SER A 20 15.67 -4.01 4.45
N VAL A 21 16.42 -3.19 3.71
CA VAL A 21 16.53 -1.77 4.05
C VAL A 21 15.12 -1.21 3.94
N LYS A 22 14.45 -1.01 5.07
CA LYS A 22 13.19 -0.28 5.16
C LYS A 22 13.41 1.04 4.42
N SER A 23 12.63 1.28 3.38
CA SER A 23 12.77 2.48 2.56
C SER A 23 12.57 3.70 3.45
N ASP A 24 13.52 4.64 3.37
CA ASP A 24 13.43 5.93 4.04
C ASP A 24 13.26 7.01 2.97
N ARG A 25 12.02 7.50 2.84
CA ARG A 25 11.66 8.52 1.85
C ARG A 25 12.44 9.82 2.00
N TYR A 26 12.96 10.12 3.20
CA TYR A 26 13.75 11.32 3.45
C TYR A 26 15.23 11.14 3.05
N VAL A 27 15.66 9.90 2.79
CA VAL A 27 16.99 9.57 2.26
C VAL A 27 16.92 9.30 0.76
N SER A 28 15.96 8.49 0.31
CA SER A 28 15.79 8.11 -1.09
C SER A 28 14.40 7.57 -1.39
N TYR A 29 13.90 7.81 -2.60
CA TYR A 29 12.70 7.16 -3.12
C TYR A 29 12.96 5.76 -3.71
N LYS A 30 14.21 5.27 -3.71
CA LYS A 30 14.55 3.98 -4.29
C LYS A 30 13.86 2.85 -3.52
N GLY A 31 13.04 2.07 -4.24
CA GLY A 31 12.29 0.94 -3.67
C GLY A 31 10.91 1.31 -3.12
N ILE A 32 10.48 2.57 -3.23
CA ILE A 32 9.11 2.98 -2.90
C ILE A 32 8.24 2.81 -4.15
N GLU A 33 7.16 2.02 -4.05
CA GLU A 33 6.26 1.71 -5.17
C GLU A 33 4.88 2.39 -4.99
N CYS A 34 4.84 3.72 -4.84
CA CYS A 34 3.60 4.46 -4.50
C CYS A 34 2.44 4.20 -5.48
N GLU A 35 2.67 4.30 -6.78
CA GLU A 35 1.61 4.12 -7.79
C GLU A 35 1.03 2.69 -7.77
N LYS A 36 1.91 1.69 -7.66
CA LYS A 36 1.53 0.28 -7.61
C LYS A 36 0.77 -0.04 -6.32
N ASN A 37 1.24 0.47 -5.18
CA ASN A 37 0.57 0.28 -3.89
C ASN A 37 -0.78 0.99 -3.87
N ALA A 38 -0.87 2.21 -4.43
CA ALA A 38 -2.13 2.94 -4.57
C ALA A 38 -3.14 2.16 -5.43
N ALA A 39 -2.72 1.64 -6.59
CA ALA A 39 -3.58 0.80 -7.43
C ALA A 39 -4.04 -0.48 -6.70
N LYS A 40 -3.14 -1.13 -5.95
CA LYS A 40 -3.49 -2.29 -5.13
C LYS A 40 -4.51 -1.91 -4.04
N LEU A 41 -4.32 -0.80 -3.34
CA LEU A 41 -5.23 -0.34 -2.30
C LEU A 41 -6.61 0.00 -2.86
N VAL A 42 -6.70 0.65 -4.01
CA VAL A 42 -7.98 0.91 -4.70
C VAL A 42 -8.70 -0.41 -5.02
N ALA A 43 -7.98 -1.45 -5.44
CA ALA A 43 -8.58 -2.77 -5.67
C ALA A 43 -9.11 -3.42 -4.37
N LEU A 44 -8.44 -3.23 -3.23
CA LEU A 44 -8.95 -3.67 -1.91
C LEU A 44 -10.19 -2.87 -1.50
N LEU A 45 -10.14 -1.54 -1.66
CA LEU A 45 -11.25 -0.64 -1.38
C LEU A 45 -12.51 -1.03 -2.17
N ARG A 46 -12.36 -1.35 -3.45
CA ARG A 46 -13.45 -1.79 -4.33
C ARG A 46 -14.16 -3.05 -3.83
N ARG A 47 -13.51 -3.94 -3.07
CA ARG A 47 -14.17 -5.11 -2.45
C ARG A 47 -15.28 -4.71 -1.48
N HIS A 48 -15.23 -3.50 -0.92
CA HIS A 48 -16.21 -2.98 0.03
C HIS A 48 -17.18 -1.99 -0.63
N ILE A 49 -16.68 -1.01 -1.39
CA ILE A 49 -17.52 0.09 -1.92
C ILE A 49 -18.36 -0.30 -3.15
N ASP A 50 -18.03 -1.42 -3.80
CA ASP A 50 -18.84 -1.99 -4.89
C ASP A 50 -19.90 -2.97 -4.38
N ASP A 51 -19.87 -3.35 -3.10
CA ASP A 51 -20.92 -4.14 -2.45
C ASP A 51 -22.12 -3.24 -2.07
N PRO A 52 -23.32 -3.44 -2.67
CA PRO A 52 -24.49 -2.61 -2.40
C PRO A 52 -24.91 -2.57 -0.93
N ASP A 53 -24.65 -3.64 -0.16
CA ASP A 53 -25.04 -3.75 1.25
C ASP A 53 -24.08 -2.97 2.17
N LYS A 54 -22.89 -2.61 1.66
CA LYS A 54 -21.83 -1.89 2.38
C LYS A 54 -21.65 -0.44 1.95
N ASN A 55 -22.38 -0.04 0.91
CA ASN A 55 -22.18 1.21 0.21
C ASN A 55 -23.15 2.31 0.70
N ASN A 56 -22.82 3.57 0.43
CA ASN A 56 -23.66 4.73 0.75
C ASN A 56 -23.40 5.89 -0.23
N ALA A 57 -24.16 6.98 -0.09
CA ALA A 57 -24.05 8.13 -1.00
C ALA A 57 -22.67 8.80 -1.02
N PHE A 58 -21.87 8.65 0.04
CA PHE A 58 -20.49 9.15 0.06
C PHE A 58 -19.60 8.27 -0.84
N TRP A 59 -19.67 6.96 -0.67
CA TRP A 59 -18.89 6.01 -1.47
C TRP A 59 -19.31 5.98 -2.94
N ASP A 60 -20.58 6.22 -3.26
CA ASP A 60 -21.03 6.42 -4.64
C ASP A 60 -20.37 7.64 -5.31
N LYS A 61 -20.25 8.76 -4.57
CA LYS A 61 -19.52 9.93 -5.08
C LYS A 61 -18.03 9.63 -5.25
N PHE A 62 -17.42 8.93 -4.29
CA PHE A 62 -16.02 8.56 -4.37
C PHE A 62 -15.73 7.63 -5.57
N LYS A 63 -16.64 6.69 -5.89
CA LYS A 63 -16.55 5.88 -7.11
C LYS A 63 -16.55 6.72 -8.38
N GLY A 64 -17.30 7.82 -8.40
CA GLY A 64 -17.22 8.81 -9.49
C GLY A 64 -15.82 9.40 -9.66
N LEU A 65 -15.17 9.76 -8.56
CA LEU A 65 -13.78 10.26 -8.59
C LEU A 65 -12.79 9.20 -9.08
N LEU A 66 -12.96 7.94 -8.68
CA LEU A 66 -12.16 6.82 -9.19
C LEU A 66 -12.38 6.63 -10.69
N ALA A 67 -13.63 6.70 -11.16
CA ALA A 67 -13.94 6.59 -12.59
C ALA A 67 -13.31 7.73 -13.41
N ASP A 68 -13.30 8.96 -12.90
CA ASP A 68 -12.62 10.08 -13.54
C ASP A 68 -11.09 9.85 -13.59
N SER A 69 -10.49 9.33 -12.52
CA SER A 69 -9.09 8.93 -12.49
C SER A 69 -8.77 7.86 -13.55
N GLU A 70 -9.60 6.82 -13.63
CA GLU A 70 -9.46 5.69 -14.57
C GLU A 70 -9.56 6.15 -16.03
N ASN A 71 -10.40 7.15 -16.31
CA ASN A 71 -10.54 7.76 -17.61
C ASN A 71 -9.47 8.82 -17.93
N GLY A 72 -8.55 9.09 -16.99
CA GLY A 72 -7.47 10.06 -17.14
C GLY A 72 -7.91 11.52 -17.11
N THR A 73 -9.12 11.81 -16.65
CA THR A 73 -9.67 13.17 -16.53
C THR A 73 -9.64 13.70 -15.09
N GLY A 74 -9.49 12.79 -14.12
CA GLY A 74 -9.50 13.07 -12.68
C GLY A 74 -8.12 13.19 -12.05
N LYS A 75 -8.11 13.13 -10.71
CA LYS A 75 -6.90 13.06 -9.89
C LYS A 75 -6.44 11.60 -9.78
N ASP A 76 -5.14 11.37 -9.73
CA ASP A 76 -4.61 10.02 -9.59
C ASP A 76 -5.03 9.35 -8.25
N TYR A 77 -4.86 8.03 -8.19
CA TYR A 77 -5.24 7.25 -7.02
C TYR A 77 -4.50 7.66 -5.76
N LEU A 78 -3.21 8.01 -5.84
CA LEU A 78 -2.45 8.38 -4.65
C LEU A 78 -3.01 9.68 -4.04
N PHE A 79 -3.33 10.65 -4.87
CA PHE A 79 -3.99 11.89 -4.46
C PHE A 79 -5.34 11.62 -3.80
N LEU A 80 -6.18 10.76 -4.41
CA LEU A 80 -7.49 10.40 -3.86
C LEU A 80 -7.36 9.64 -2.54
N ILE A 81 -6.44 8.69 -2.43
CA ILE A 81 -6.18 7.96 -1.18
C ILE A 81 -5.76 8.93 -0.08
N HIS A 82 -4.78 9.80 -0.36
CA HIS A 82 -4.30 10.78 0.63
C HIS A 82 -5.43 11.72 1.09
N SER A 83 -6.23 12.21 0.16
CA SER A 83 -7.31 13.17 0.46
C SER A 83 -8.44 12.58 1.30
N TYR A 84 -8.64 11.26 1.25
CA TYR A 84 -9.73 10.56 1.93
C TYR A 84 -9.23 9.47 2.89
N ILE A 85 -7.97 9.57 3.33
CA ILE A 85 -7.26 8.49 4.02
C ILE A 85 -7.98 8.03 5.29
N ASN A 86 -8.51 8.97 6.07
CA ASN A 86 -9.26 8.67 7.30
C ASN A 86 -10.57 7.92 6.99
N ASN A 87 -11.30 8.31 5.94
CA ASN A 87 -12.54 7.63 5.57
C ASN A 87 -12.28 6.22 5.04
N ILE A 88 -11.18 6.04 4.31
CA ILE A 88 -10.73 4.73 3.83
C ILE A 88 -10.31 3.85 5.01
N GLN A 89 -9.58 4.40 5.98
CA GLN A 89 -9.20 3.69 7.20
C GLN A 89 -10.44 3.25 7.99
N GLU A 90 -11.37 4.17 8.28
CA GLU A 90 -12.62 3.89 8.98
C GLU A 90 -13.41 2.75 8.32
N LEU A 91 -13.45 2.71 6.99
CA LEU A 91 -14.11 1.63 6.24
C LEU A 91 -13.43 0.28 6.45
N PHE A 92 -12.10 0.24 6.36
CA PHE A 92 -11.36 -1.01 6.55
C PHE A 92 -11.42 -1.49 8.00
N GLU A 93 -11.42 -0.58 8.98
CA GLU A 93 -11.64 -0.91 10.40
C GLU A 93 -13.03 -1.50 10.62
N LEU A 94 -14.08 -0.89 10.05
CA LEU A 94 -15.46 -1.37 10.16
C LEU A 94 -15.63 -2.83 9.67
N TYR A 95 -14.89 -3.21 8.64
CA TYR A 95 -14.95 -4.56 8.06
C TYR A 95 -13.78 -5.46 8.45
N GLU A 96 -12.95 -5.05 9.43
CA GLU A 96 -11.80 -5.80 9.92
C GLU A 96 -10.84 -6.27 8.81
N ASP A 97 -10.66 -5.44 7.76
CA ASP A 97 -9.80 -5.76 6.62
C ASP A 97 -8.32 -5.46 6.93
N GLU A 98 -7.69 -6.37 7.67
CA GLU A 98 -6.29 -6.25 8.09
C GLU A 98 -5.30 -6.16 6.91
N GLU A 99 -5.59 -6.80 5.77
CA GLU A 99 -4.75 -6.71 4.57
C GLU A 99 -4.73 -5.26 4.06
N ALA A 100 -5.92 -4.66 3.96
CA ALA A 100 -6.07 -3.30 3.48
C ALA A 100 -5.51 -2.27 4.46
N LEU A 101 -5.73 -2.44 5.77
CA LEU A 101 -5.16 -1.57 6.80
C LEU A 101 -3.63 -1.58 6.78
N LYS A 102 -3.02 -2.75 6.65
CA LYS A 102 -1.56 -2.86 6.56
C LYS A 102 -1.00 -2.15 5.33
N LEU A 103 -1.66 -2.28 4.19
CA LEU A 103 -1.25 -1.61 2.95
C LEU A 103 -1.47 -0.09 3.03
N LEU A 104 -2.59 0.36 3.62
CA LEU A 104 -2.89 1.77 3.83
C LEU A 104 -1.81 2.42 4.69
N HIS A 105 -1.43 1.78 5.80
CA HIS A 105 -0.36 2.27 6.66
C HIS A 105 0.99 2.33 5.94
N GLN A 106 1.31 1.34 5.11
CA GLN A 106 2.53 1.39 4.30
C GLN A 106 2.52 2.59 3.35
N ILE A 107 1.40 2.85 2.66
CA ILE A 107 1.26 4.00 1.76
C ILE A 107 1.39 5.32 2.52
N GLU A 108 0.80 5.42 3.72
CA GLU A 108 0.91 6.61 4.55
C GLU A 108 2.38 6.90 4.91
N VAL A 109 3.10 5.88 5.38
CA VAL A 109 4.52 6.02 5.76
C VAL A 109 5.41 6.33 4.56
N GLU A 110 5.22 5.63 3.45
CA GLU A 110 6.14 5.69 2.31
C GLU A 110 5.84 6.85 1.34
N CYS A 111 4.58 7.26 1.21
CA CYS A 111 4.11 8.09 0.09
C CYS A 111 3.38 9.38 0.47
N CYS A 112 3.00 9.58 1.75
CA CYS A 112 2.24 10.75 2.23
C CYS A 112 3.08 11.65 3.14
#